data_AF-A0A433IIZ9-F1
#
_entry.id   AF-A0A433IIZ9-F1
#
_cell.length_a   1.000
_cell.length_b   1.000
_cell.length_c   1.000
_cell.angle_alpha   90.00
_cell.angle_beta   90.00
_cell.angle_gamma   90.00
#
_symmetry.space_group_name_H-M   'P 1'
#
loop_
_entity.id
_entity.type
_entity.pdbx_description
1 polymer ?
#
loop_
_entity_poly.entity_id
_entity_poly.type
_entity_poly.pdbx_seq_one_letter_code
_entity_poly.pdbx_strand_id
1 'polypeptide(L)'
;MDLLPELRWTAAALPATELTLVAVFSPEDQTVRASGVAVPEDSEPPAAAIGRLLETLMDRLVALDPETADREMNPRPVEPRPGASQPVADALAAYAAGDVAALDALDVTQPGTAFRQRAWRELRGIAPGSPATYGGL
;
A
#
# COMPACT_ATOMS: atom_id res chain seq x y z
N MET A 1 -4.17 15.37 -25.21
CA MET A 1 -4.83 14.16 -24.70
C MET A 1 -4.35 14.04 -23.27
N ASP A 2 -5.00 14.76 -22.38
CA ASP A 2 -4.64 14.73 -20.95
C ASP A 2 -4.94 13.32 -20.47
N LEU A 3 -3.89 12.55 -20.18
CA LEU A 3 -4.00 11.25 -19.56
C LEU A 3 -4.71 11.47 -18.22
N LEU A 4 -5.86 10.82 -18.02
CA LEU A 4 -6.50 10.79 -16.71
C LEU A 4 -5.45 10.32 -15.68
N PRO A 5 -5.40 10.88 -14.46
CA PRO A 5 -4.40 10.51 -13.47
C PRO A 5 -4.54 9.02 -13.09
N GLU A 6 -3.72 8.16 -13.68
CA GLU A 6 -3.90 6.71 -13.58
C GLU A 6 -3.39 6.16 -12.25
N LEU A 7 -4.12 5.28 -11.57
CA LEU A 7 -3.58 4.55 -10.43
C LEU A 7 -2.57 3.48 -10.87
N ARG A 8 -1.60 3.20 -9.99
CA ARG A 8 -0.62 2.13 -10.15
C ARG A 8 -0.57 1.26 -8.92
N TRP A 9 -0.15 0.02 -9.08
CA TRP A 9 0.15 -0.83 -7.93
C TRP A 9 1.53 -1.46 -8.01
N THR A 10 2.09 -1.77 -6.85
CA THR A 10 3.34 -2.51 -6.70
C THR A 10 3.23 -3.47 -5.53
N ALA A 11 4.09 -4.48 -5.52
CA ALA A 11 4.09 -5.50 -4.50
C ALA A 11 5.50 -5.95 -4.14
N ALA A 12 5.71 -6.32 -2.88
CA ALA A 12 6.97 -6.85 -2.38
C ALA A 12 6.73 -8.04 -1.45
N ALA A 13 7.29 -9.20 -1.80
CA ALA A 13 7.23 -10.39 -0.97
C ALA A 13 8.09 -10.20 0.28
N LEU A 14 7.55 -10.55 1.45
CA LEU A 14 8.27 -10.51 2.71
C LEU A 14 9.09 -11.80 2.89
N PRO A 15 10.43 -11.72 3.01
CA PRO A 15 11.28 -12.90 3.14
C PRO A 15 10.88 -13.78 4.33
N ALA A 16 11.10 -15.09 4.17
CA ALA A 16 10.77 -16.11 5.18
C ALA A 16 9.28 -16.17 5.60
N THR A 17 8.38 -15.57 4.81
CA THR A 17 6.93 -15.65 4.97
C THR A 17 6.25 -15.91 3.62
N GLU A 18 4.96 -16.21 3.64
CA GLU A 18 4.12 -16.25 2.43
C GLU A 18 3.42 -14.90 2.15
N LEU A 19 3.75 -13.88 2.93
CA LEU A 19 3.09 -12.59 2.90
C LEU A 19 3.67 -11.71 1.80
N THR A 20 2.80 -10.99 1.10
CA THR A 20 3.21 -9.99 0.11
C THR A 20 2.59 -8.64 0.42
N LEU A 21 3.41 -7.62 0.61
CA LEU A 21 2.92 -6.24 0.72
C LEU A 21 2.40 -5.79 -0.64
N VAL A 22 1.26 -5.12 -0.66
CA VAL A 22 0.66 -4.53 -1.88
C VAL A 22 0.30 -3.08 -1.59
N ALA A 23 0.65 -2.18 -2.51
CA ALA A 23 0.29 -0.76 -2.44
C ALA A 23 -0.27 -0.29 -3.77
N VAL A 24 -1.40 0.42 -3.72
CA VAL A 24 -2.02 1.17 -4.81
C VAL A 24 -1.76 2.65 -4.56
N PHE A 25 -1.25 3.37 -5.55
CA PHE A 25 -0.80 4.74 -5.40
C PHE A 25 -1.01 5.58 -6.66
N SER A 26 -1.00 6.90 -6.47
CA SER A 26 -1.03 7.92 -7.51
C SER A 26 0.40 8.16 -8.02
N PRO A 27 0.76 7.85 -9.28
CA PRO A 27 2.11 8.05 -9.80
C PRO A 27 2.51 9.52 -9.94
N GLU A 28 1.53 10.44 -10.05
CA GLU A 28 1.76 11.88 -10.17
C GLU A 28 2.36 12.51 -8.91
N ASP A 29 2.01 12.00 -7.73
CA ASP A 29 2.42 12.51 -6.43
C ASP A 29 3.06 11.45 -5.53
N GLN A 30 3.14 10.20 -6.01
CA GLN A 30 3.64 9.02 -5.28
C GLN A 30 2.88 8.70 -3.98
N THR A 31 1.66 9.24 -3.81
CA THR A 31 0.86 9.04 -2.60
C THR A 31 0.13 7.70 -2.65
N VAL A 32 0.31 6.88 -1.61
CA VAL A 32 -0.42 5.63 -1.42
C VAL A 32 -1.89 5.95 -1.09
N ARG A 33 -2.79 5.37 -1.89
CA ARG A 33 -4.25 5.52 -1.78
C ARG A 33 -4.89 4.32 -1.08
N ALA A 34 -4.31 3.14 -1.27
CA ALA A 34 -4.72 1.92 -0.59
C ALA A 34 -3.52 0.98 -0.44
N SER A 35 -3.50 0.19 0.63
CA SER A 35 -2.47 -0.83 0.83
C SER A 35 -2.98 -1.98 1.68
N GLY A 36 -2.29 -3.11 1.60
CA GLY A 36 -2.60 -4.29 2.39
C GLY A 36 -1.51 -5.34 2.29
N VAL A 37 -1.76 -6.49 2.91
CA VAL A 37 -0.89 -7.67 2.85
C VAL A 37 -1.69 -8.80 2.22
N ALA A 38 -1.22 -9.29 1.08
CA ALA A 38 -1.78 -10.46 0.43
C ALA A 38 -1.30 -11.70 1.17
N VAL A 39 -2.26 -12.55 1.53
CA VAL A 39 -2.03 -13.79 2.27
C VAL A 39 -2.61 -14.93 1.44
N PRO A 40 -1.80 -15.88 0.96
CA PRO A 40 -2.29 -17.04 0.23
C PRO A 40 -3.28 -17.86 1.08
N GLU A 41 -4.37 -18.29 0.45
CA GLU A 41 -5.36 -19.21 0.98
C GLU A 41 -5.18 -20.61 0.38
N ASP A 42 -5.21 -21.63 1.24
CA ASP A 42 -5.04 -23.04 0.87
C ASP A 42 -3.78 -23.31 0.04
N SER A 43 -3.95 -23.60 -1.26
CA SER A 43 -2.88 -23.93 -2.21
C SER A 43 -2.83 -22.96 -3.39
N GLU A 44 -3.42 -21.78 -3.23
CA GLU A 44 -3.43 -20.79 -4.29
C GLU A 44 -2.03 -20.22 -4.56
N PRO A 45 -1.72 -19.83 -5.81
CA PRO A 45 -0.49 -19.12 -6.10
C PRO A 45 -0.45 -17.73 -5.45
N PRO A 46 0.71 -17.21 -5.02
CA PRO A 46 0.83 -15.86 -4.46
C PRO A 46 0.25 -14.75 -5.37
N ALA A 47 0.34 -14.90 -6.69
CA ALA A 47 -0.25 -13.97 -7.64
C ALA A 47 -1.79 -13.90 -7.54
N ALA A 48 -2.46 -15.01 -7.21
CA ALA A 48 -3.90 -15.04 -6.99
C ALA A 48 -4.29 -14.28 -5.71
N ALA A 49 -3.51 -14.43 -4.64
CA ALA A 49 -3.69 -13.68 -3.40
C ALA A 49 -3.54 -12.16 -3.61
N ILE A 50 -2.57 -11.74 -4.42
CA ILE A 50 -2.40 -10.32 -4.81
C ILE A 50 -3.63 -9.83 -5.59
N GLY A 51 -4.11 -10.62 -6.56
CA GLY A 51 -5.31 -10.29 -7.34
C GLY A 51 -6.54 -10.08 -6.45
N ARG A 52 -6.83 -11.03 -5.55
CA ARG A 52 -7.94 -10.93 -4.58
C ARG A 52 -7.81 -9.70 -3.69
N LEU A 53 -6.61 -9.40 -3.21
CA LEU A 53 -6.38 -8.21 -2.40
C LEU A 53 -6.62 -6.93 -3.21
N LEU A 54 -6.14 -6.85 -4.45
CA LEU A 54 -6.35 -5.68 -5.31
C LEU A 54 -7.84 -5.42 -5.54
N GLU A 55 -8.63 -6.45 -5.84
CA GLU A 55 -10.10 -6.34 -5.95
C GLU A 55 -10.70 -5.77 -4.66
N THR A 56 -10.31 -6.32 -3.52
CA THR A 56 -10.77 -5.85 -2.20
C THR A 56 -10.37 -4.40 -1.91
N LEU A 57 -9.16 -3.98 -2.30
CA LEU A 57 -8.69 -2.61 -2.11
C LEU A 57 -9.45 -1.63 -3.00
N MET A 58 -9.72 -2.00 -4.25
CA MET A 58 -10.49 -1.16 -5.18
C MET A 58 -11.95 -1.03 -4.74
N ASP A 59 -12.61 -2.11 -4.32
CA ASP A 59 -13.97 -2.06 -3.77
C ASP A 59 -14.07 -1.11 -2.57
N ARG A 60 -13.07 -1.14 -1.69
CA ARG A 60 -12.99 -0.22 -0.54
C ARG A 60 -12.75 1.22 -0.98
N LEU A 61 -11.91 1.44 -1.98
CA LEU A 61 -11.64 2.77 -2.50
C LEU A 61 -12.90 3.37 -3.11
N VAL A 62 -13.64 2.60 -3.93
CA VAL A 62 -14.96 3.01 -4.46
C VAL A 62 -15.92 3.41 -3.34
N ALA A 63 -15.97 2.64 -2.26
CA ALA A 63 -16.88 2.92 -1.14
C ALA A 63 -16.48 4.13 -0.29
N LEU A 64 -15.18 4.44 -0.19
CA LEU A 64 -14.64 5.42 0.76
C LEU A 64 -14.17 6.73 0.12
N ASP A 65 -13.73 6.67 -1.13
CA ASP A 65 -13.22 7.78 -1.94
C ASP A 65 -13.48 7.51 -3.43
N PRO A 66 -14.74 7.65 -3.87
CA PRO A 66 -15.14 7.38 -5.24
C PRO A 66 -14.42 8.31 -6.23
N GLU A 67 -14.04 9.53 -5.82
CA GLU A 67 -13.31 10.46 -6.70
C GLU A 67 -11.92 9.90 -7.06
N THR A 68 -11.20 9.31 -6.10
CA THR A 68 -9.92 8.63 -6.41
C THR A 68 -10.15 7.35 -7.20
N ALA A 69 -11.20 6.57 -6.89
CA ALA A 69 -11.49 5.33 -7.59
C ALA A 69 -11.89 5.54 -9.07
N ASP A 70 -12.66 6.58 -9.35
CA ASP A 70 -13.12 6.96 -10.70
C ASP A 70 -11.96 7.34 -11.63
N ARG A 71 -10.77 7.63 -11.08
CA ARG A 71 -9.57 7.93 -11.88
C ARG A 71 -9.07 6.74 -12.67
N GLU A 72 -9.10 5.54 -12.10
CA GLU A 72 -8.68 4.29 -12.75
C GLU A 72 -9.23 3.08 -11.98
N MET A 73 -10.17 2.37 -12.60
CA MET A 73 -10.82 1.21 -11.98
C MET A 73 -9.97 -0.06 -12.04
N ASN A 74 -8.97 -0.11 -12.93
CA ASN A 74 -8.05 -1.26 -13.04
C ASN A 74 -6.58 -0.80 -13.03
N PRO A 75 -6.01 -0.53 -11.84
CA PRO A 75 -4.63 -0.04 -11.75
C PRO A 75 -3.65 -1.03 -12.36
N ARG A 76 -2.70 -0.53 -13.15
CA ARG A 76 -1.65 -1.35 -13.75
C ARG A 76 -0.48 -1.56 -12.78
N PRO A 77 0.21 -2.71 -12.84
CA PRO A 77 1.43 -2.90 -12.07
C PRO A 77 2.52 -1.91 -12.52
N VAL A 78 3.35 -1.49 -11.57
CA VAL A 78 4.61 -0.83 -11.87
C VAL A 78 5.59 -1.86 -12.40
N GLU A 79 6.11 -1.63 -13.60
CA GLU A 79 7.21 -2.44 -14.14
C GLU A 79 8.55 -1.91 -13.62
N PRO A 80 9.40 -2.77 -13.01
CA PRO A 80 10.72 -2.37 -12.55
C PRO A 80 11.54 -1.73 -13.67
N ARG A 81 12.02 -0.51 -13.44
CA ARG A 81 12.86 0.22 -14.39
C ARG A 81 14.23 0.51 -13.79
N PRO A 82 15.27 -0.27 -14.14
CA PRO A 82 16.63 -0.03 -13.65
C PRO A 82 17.09 1.41 -13.93
N GLY A 83 17.61 2.07 -12.89
CA GLY A 83 18.10 3.46 -12.98
C GLY A 83 17.01 4.54 -12.94
N ALA A 84 15.73 4.17 -12.86
CA ALA A 84 14.65 5.11 -12.59
C ALA A 84 14.25 5.05 -11.12
N SER A 85 14.01 6.22 -10.50
CA SER A 85 13.43 6.29 -9.15
C SER A 85 11.98 5.84 -9.18
N GLN A 86 11.61 4.91 -8.30
CA GLN A 86 10.25 4.40 -8.15
C GLN A 86 9.87 4.38 -6.65
N PRO A 87 9.67 5.54 -6.02
CA PRO A 87 9.66 5.70 -4.57
C PRO A 87 8.82 4.67 -3.80
N VAL A 88 7.58 4.41 -4.22
CA VAL A 88 6.70 3.44 -3.55
C VAL A 88 7.22 2.01 -3.69
N ALA A 89 7.67 1.62 -4.89
CA ALA A 89 8.20 0.28 -5.13
C ALA A 89 9.54 0.07 -4.42
N ASP A 90 10.41 1.08 -4.44
CA ASP A 90 11.72 1.07 -3.81
C ASP A 90 11.59 0.99 -2.28
N ALA A 91 10.65 1.72 -1.67
CA ALA A 91 10.38 1.68 -0.24
C ALA A 91 9.83 0.31 0.22
N LEU A 92 8.89 -0.27 -0.53
CA LEU A 92 8.37 -1.62 -0.24
C LEU A 92 9.47 -2.68 -0.35
N ALA A 93 10.34 -2.58 -1.37
CA ALA A 93 11.48 -3.47 -1.53
C ALA A 93 12.51 -3.31 -0.41
N ALA A 94 12.82 -2.08 0.00
CA ALA A 94 13.73 -1.79 1.11
C ALA A 94 13.18 -2.32 2.45
N TYR A 95 11.89 -2.12 2.71
CA TYR A 95 11.22 -2.68 3.88
C TYR A 95 11.29 -4.21 3.90
N ALA A 96 10.98 -4.86 2.78
CA ALA A 96 11.10 -6.30 2.64
C ALA A 96 12.55 -6.79 2.83
N ALA A 97 13.54 -5.99 2.46
CA ALA A 97 14.96 -6.26 2.70
C ALA A 97 15.42 -5.99 4.14
N GLY A 98 14.53 -5.52 5.02
CA GLY A 98 14.81 -5.31 6.45
C GLY A 98 15.02 -3.85 6.86
N ASP A 99 14.91 -2.88 5.94
CA ASP A 99 14.88 -1.47 6.30
C ASP A 99 13.48 -1.08 6.81
N VAL A 100 13.25 -1.35 8.10
CA VAL A 100 11.96 -1.16 8.76
C VAL A 100 11.48 0.31 8.79
N ALA A 101 12.34 1.27 8.49
CA ALA A 101 12.00 2.69 8.42
C ALA A 101 11.67 3.16 6.99
N ALA A 102 11.88 2.33 5.97
CA ALA A 102 11.69 2.72 4.57
C ALA A 102 10.27 3.21 4.24
N LEU A 103 9.26 2.68 4.94
CA LEU A 103 7.86 3.06 4.72
C LEU A 103 7.51 4.45 5.28
N ASP A 104 8.33 5.01 6.18
CA ASP A 104 8.09 6.34 6.77
C ASP A 104 8.25 7.48 5.74
N ALA A 105 8.93 7.20 4.62
CA ALA A 105 9.12 8.13 3.51
C ALA A 105 7.88 8.22 2.60
N LEU A 106 6.88 7.35 2.77
CA LEU A 106 5.71 7.29 1.90
C LEU A 106 4.60 8.21 2.38
N ASP A 107 4.11 9.04 1.47
CA ASP A 107 2.86 9.77 1.67
C ASP A 107 1.68 8.81 1.54
N VAL A 108 0.74 8.92 2.49
CA VAL A 108 -0.45 8.08 2.55
C VAL A 108 -1.67 8.95 2.72
N THR A 109 -2.62 8.83 1.80
CA THR A 109 -3.96 9.41 1.92
C THR A 109 -4.97 8.28 2.05
N GLN A 110 -5.53 8.13 3.25
CA GLN A 110 -6.58 7.16 3.52
C GLN A 110 -7.82 7.87 4.05
N PRO A 111 -9.02 7.66 3.48
CA PRO A 111 -10.26 8.21 4.00
C PRO A 111 -10.57 7.68 5.40
N GLY A 112 -10.94 8.56 6.31
CA GLY A 112 -11.13 8.19 7.71
C GLY A 112 -11.87 9.26 8.50
N THR A 113 -12.51 8.83 9.58
CA THR A 113 -13.07 9.78 10.57
C THR A 113 -11.92 10.52 11.26
N ALA A 114 -12.18 11.70 11.83
CA ALA A 114 -11.17 12.44 12.58
C ALA A 114 -10.50 11.60 13.69
N PHE A 115 -11.28 10.73 14.36
CA PHE A 115 -10.76 9.77 15.33
C PHE A 115 -9.75 8.79 14.71
N ARG A 116 -10.08 8.16 13.57
CA ARG A 116 -9.16 7.25 12.87
C ARG A 116 -7.89 7.96 12.39
N GLN A 117 -8.02 9.18 11.84
CA GLN A 117 -6.86 9.98 11.42
C GLN A 117 -5.94 10.33 12.58
N ARG A 118 -6.49 10.59 13.77
CA ARG A 118 -5.68 10.78 14.99
C ARG A 118 -4.99 9.47 15.39
N ALA A 119 -5.74 8.38 15.50
CA ALA A 119 -5.20 7.08 15.88
C ALA A 119 -4.06 6.64 14.96
N TRP A 120 -4.21 6.77 13.63
CA TRP A 120 -3.15 6.42 12.67
C TRP A 120 -1.89 7.27 12.84
N ARG A 121 -2.02 8.58 13.16
CA ARG A 121 -0.85 9.43 13.44
C ARG A 121 -0.12 8.98 14.70
N GLU A 122 -0.83 8.65 15.77
CA GLU A 122 -0.21 8.12 16.99
C GLU A 122 0.48 6.77 16.74
N LEU A 123 -0.16 5.88 15.97
CA LEU A 123 0.42 4.57 15.60
C LEU A 123 1.74 4.69 14.83
N ARG A 124 1.91 5.72 13.98
CA ARG A 124 3.20 5.97 13.30
C ARG A 124 4.31 6.44 14.24
N GLY A 125 3.98 6.89 15.44
CA GLY A 125 4.97 7.25 16.46
C GLY A 125 5.56 6.04 17.20
N ILE A 126 5.03 4.84 16.98
CA ILE A 126 5.51 3.63 17.63
C ILE A 126 6.81 3.17 16.95
N ALA A 127 7.91 3.15 17.69
CA ALA A 127 9.19 2.68 17.18
C ALA A 127 9.16 1.17 16.84
N PRO A 128 9.84 0.73 15.78
CA PRO A 128 9.98 -0.69 15.46
C PRO A 128 10.47 -1.51 16.66
N GLY A 129 9.83 -2.65 16.93
CA GLY A 129 10.17 -3.53 18.05
C GLY A 129 9.70 -3.05 19.44
N SER A 130 8.97 -1.94 19.52
CA SER A 130 8.47 -1.36 20.78
C SER A 130 6.94 -1.39 20.84
N PRO A 131 6.30 -2.49 21.26
CA PRO A 131 4.85 -2.62 21.21
C PRO A 131 4.13 -1.61 22.13
N ALA A 132 2.97 -1.12 21.69
CA ALA A 132 2.06 -0.29 22.46
C ALA A 132 0.80 -1.07 22.87
N THR A 133 0.09 -0.59 23.90
CA THR A 133 -1.21 -1.16 24.32
C THR A 133 -2.35 -0.26 23.82
N TYR A 134 -3.52 -0.86 23.55
CA TYR A 134 -4.69 -0.11 23.09
C TYR A 134 -5.14 1.00 24.06
N GLY A 135 -4.91 0.85 25.36
CA GLY A 135 -5.22 1.89 26.35
C GLY A 135 -4.14 2.97 26.48
N GLY A 136 -2.97 2.79 25.85
CA GLY A 136 -1.85 3.72 25.87
C GLY A 136 -1.72 4.60 24.63
N LEU A 137 -2.68 4.48 23.68
CA LEU A 137 -2.80 5.28 22.45
C LEU A 137 -3.99 6.25 22.59
#